data_AF-A0A1F3V5L7-F1
#
_entry.id   AF-A0A1F3V5L7-F1
#
_cell.length_a   1.000
_cell.length_b   1.000
_cell.length_c   1.000
_cell.angle_alpha   90.00
_cell.angle_beta   90.00
_cell.angle_gamma   90.00
#
_symmetry.space_group_name_H-M   'P 1'
#
loop_
_entity.id
_entity.type
_entity.pdbx_description
1 polymer ?
#
loop_
_entity_poly.entity_id
_entity_poly.type
_entity_poly.pdbx_seq_one_letter_code
_entity_poly.pdbx_strand_id
1 'polypeptide(L)'
;MAKNRLNFATIHLLYRGYKMKLTALLLTTIILLTTSCSHMTIEYTADVKDNSQNYIGKYSLETTHSTGDLPTWCWITGIFYGGACWAYLLMPLPSQKNSIQRNVDTRLDARLGVGNYNLQNIIITRRDWNATSDRELFNGTMPNQSPVIPINNRPATNSQPSTEGFLR
;
A
#
# COMPACT_ATOMS: atom_id res chain seq x y z
N MET A 1 -44.98 49.27 -24.20
CA MET A 1 -44.05 48.80 -23.16
C MET A 1 -44.60 47.54 -22.50
N ALA A 2 -44.28 46.37 -23.03
CA ALA A 2 -44.71 45.09 -22.45
C ALA A 2 -43.74 44.70 -21.33
N LYS A 3 -44.22 44.68 -20.08
CA LYS A 3 -43.47 44.23 -18.91
C LYS A 3 -43.29 42.72 -18.98
N ASN A 4 -42.05 42.28 -19.22
CA ASN A 4 -41.57 40.92 -19.02
C ASN A 4 -41.83 40.47 -17.57
N ARG A 5 -42.99 39.87 -17.31
CA ARG A 5 -43.23 39.10 -16.09
C ARG A 5 -42.63 37.71 -16.30
N LEU A 6 -41.31 37.61 -16.18
CA LEU A 6 -40.66 36.31 -15.99
C LEU A 6 -41.25 35.69 -14.72
N ASN A 7 -41.98 34.59 -14.90
CA ASN A 7 -42.65 33.87 -13.82
C ASN A 7 -41.62 33.41 -12.78
N PHE A 8 -41.71 33.95 -11.57
CA PHE A 8 -40.86 33.59 -10.43
C PHE A 8 -40.88 32.07 -10.13
N ALA A 9 -41.97 31.40 -10.49
CA ALA A 9 -42.16 29.96 -10.34
C ALA A 9 -41.23 29.11 -11.23
N THR A 10 -40.91 29.54 -12.46
CA THR A 10 -40.00 28.79 -13.34
C THR A 10 -38.56 28.86 -12.87
N ILE A 11 -38.14 29.98 -12.26
CA ILE A 11 -36.80 30.14 -11.69
C ILE A 11 -36.60 29.17 -10.51
N HIS A 12 -37.61 29.02 -9.64
CA HIS A 12 -37.56 28.10 -8.50
C HIS A 12 -37.47 26.62 -8.91
N LEU A 13 -38.17 26.21 -9.98
CA LEU A 13 -38.12 24.83 -10.48
C LEU A 13 -36.76 24.50 -11.12
N LEU A 14 -36.19 25.42 -11.89
CA LEU A 14 -34.85 25.26 -12.47
C LEU A 14 -33.77 25.17 -11.37
N TYR A 15 -33.88 26.00 -10.33
CA TYR A 15 -32.93 25.99 -9.22
C TYR A 15 -32.99 24.70 -8.39
N ARG A 16 -34.19 24.14 -8.19
CA ARG A 16 -34.38 22.87 -7.47
C ARG A 16 -33.84 21.67 -8.25
N GLY A 17 -33.99 21.66 -9.58
CA GLY A 17 -33.41 20.65 -10.46
C GLY A 17 -31.88 20.71 -10.52
N TYR A 18 -31.30 21.91 -10.53
CA TYR A 18 -29.85 22.09 -10.51
C TYR A 18 -29.22 21.60 -9.19
N LYS A 19 -29.84 21.89 -8.04
CA LYS A 19 -29.37 21.42 -6.72
C LYS A 19 -29.33 19.89 -6.60
N MET A 20 -30.32 19.18 -7.15
CA MET A 20 -30.32 17.70 -7.12
C MET A 20 -29.21 17.10 -8.01
N LYS A 21 -28.93 17.70 -9.18
CA LYS A 21 -27.86 17.23 -10.05
C LYS A 21 -26.46 17.51 -9.47
N LEU A 22 -26.27 18.68 -8.86
CA LEU A 22 -25.00 19.06 -8.25
C LEU A 22 -24.66 18.19 -7.03
N THR A 23 -25.65 17.92 -6.18
CA THR A 23 -25.46 17.03 -5.01
C THR A 23 -25.17 15.61 -5.44
N ALA A 24 -25.89 15.08 -6.44
CA ALA A 24 -25.58 13.77 -7.00
C ALA A 24 -24.15 13.71 -7.53
N LEU A 25 -23.73 14.69 -8.35
CA LEU A 25 -22.39 14.73 -8.92
C LEU A 25 -21.29 14.75 -7.85
N LEU A 26 -21.43 15.59 -6.82
CA LEU A 26 -20.48 15.64 -5.70
C LEU A 26 -20.39 14.29 -4.96
N LEU A 27 -21.53 13.65 -4.72
CA LEU A 27 -21.58 12.36 -4.03
C LEU A 27 -20.89 11.26 -4.86
N THR A 28 -21.12 11.24 -6.17
CA THR A 28 -20.46 10.27 -7.06
C THR A 28 -18.95 10.50 -7.13
N THR A 29 -18.49 11.75 -7.20
CA THR A 29 -17.05 12.07 -7.21
C THR A 29 -16.37 11.62 -5.92
N ILE A 30 -17.02 11.84 -4.77
CA ILE A 30 -16.53 11.42 -3.46
C ILE A 30 -16.44 9.88 -3.36
N ILE A 31 -17.46 9.16 -3.84
CA ILE A 31 -17.44 7.68 -3.86
C ILE A 31 -16.29 7.18 -4.74
N LEU A 32 -16.12 7.73 -5.94
CA LEU A 32 -15.03 7.36 -6.83
C LEU A 32 -13.64 7.60 -6.21
N LEU A 33 -13.44 8.77 -5.59
CA LEU A 33 -12.18 9.11 -4.93
C LEU A 33 -11.82 8.12 -3.82
N THR A 34 -12.82 7.64 -3.07
CA THR A 34 -12.58 6.79 -1.89
C THR A 34 -12.38 5.32 -2.22
N THR A 35 -12.89 4.85 -3.35
CA THR A 35 -12.62 3.48 -3.84
C THR A 35 -11.19 3.27 -4.36
N SER A 36 -10.44 4.35 -4.63
CA SER A 36 -9.10 4.25 -5.25
C SER A 36 -7.98 3.84 -4.28
N CYS A 37 -8.23 3.81 -2.97
CA CYS A 37 -7.20 3.63 -1.94
C CYS A 37 -7.20 2.25 -1.25
N SER A 38 -7.74 1.19 -1.85
CA SER A 38 -7.91 -0.12 -1.17
C SER A 38 -6.65 -0.98 -1.05
N HIS A 39 -5.60 -0.67 -1.81
CA HIS A 39 -4.38 -1.47 -1.90
C HIS A 39 -3.12 -0.62 -1.91
N MET A 40 -2.04 -1.20 -1.38
CA MET A 40 -0.70 -0.62 -1.44
C MET A 40 0.29 -1.70 -1.85
N THR A 41 1.17 -1.36 -2.79
CA THR A 41 2.25 -2.24 -3.21
C THR A 41 3.54 -1.86 -2.52
N ILE A 42 4.19 -2.86 -1.92
CA ILE A 42 5.49 -2.73 -1.27
C ILE A 42 6.48 -3.56 -2.05
N GLU A 43 7.60 -2.95 -2.38
CA GLU A 43 8.75 -3.62 -2.95
C GLU A 43 9.81 -3.81 -1.85
N TYR A 44 10.24 -5.05 -1.68
CA TYR A 44 11.32 -5.44 -0.79
C TYR A 44 12.52 -5.79 -1.65
N THR A 45 13.64 -5.10 -1.47
CA THR A 45 14.90 -5.44 -2.12
C THR A 45 16.00 -5.67 -1.09
N ALA A 46 16.84 -6.67 -1.33
CA ALA A 46 17.98 -6.96 -0.48
C ALA A 46 19.12 -7.60 -1.28
N ASP A 47 20.35 -7.31 -0.88
CA ASP A 47 21.53 -7.99 -1.39
C ASP A 47 21.71 -9.29 -0.63
N VAL A 48 21.78 -10.41 -1.35
CA VAL A 48 21.95 -11.74 -0.77
C VAL A 48 23.43 -12.11 -0.82
N LYS A 49 24.02 -12.40 0.34
CA LYS A 49 25.36 -12.96 0.48
C LYS A 49 25.30 -14.37 1.06
N ASP A 50 26.27 -15.19 0.72
CA ASP A 50 26.50 -16.48 1.38
C ASP A 50 27.09 -16.28 2.79
N ASN A 51 27.11 -17.33 3.60
CA ASN A 51 27.80 -17.38 4.90
C ASN A 51 29.28 -17.01 4.79
N SER A 52 29.91 -17.26 3.64
CA SER A 52 31.28 -16.85 3.32
C SER A 52 31.42 -15.36 2.97
N GLN A 53 30.35 -14.57 3.10
CA GLN A 53 30.22 -13.18 2.65
C GLN A 53 30.38 -12.95 1.13
N ASN A 54 30.35 -14.01 0.34
CA ASN A 54 30.34 -13.90 -1.12
C ASN A 54 28.99 -13.40 -1.61
N TYR A 55 28.98 -12.41 -2.49
CA TYR A 55 27.75 -11.89 -3.10
C TYR A 55 27.13 -12.91 -4.04
N ILE A 56 25.85 -13.23 -3.83
CA ILE A 56 25.07 -14.19 -4.64
C ILE A 56 24.23 -13.45 -5.68
N GLY A 57 23.65 -12.31 -5.32
CA GLY A 57 22.76 -11.55 -6.19
C GLY A 57 21.82 -10.62 -5.42
N LYS A 58 20.96 -9.91 -6.16
CA LYS A 58 19.94 -9.02 -5.60
C LYS A 58 18.58 -9.71 -5.66
N TYR A 59 17.92 -9.81 -4.51
CA TYR A 59 16.56 -10.33 -4.39
C TYR A 59 15.57 -9.17 -4.38
N SER A 60 14.53 -9.25 -5.21
CA SER A 60 13.38 -8.34 -5.17
C SER A 60 12.08 -9.12 -5.05
N LEU A 61 11.24 -8.70 -4.10
CA LEU A 61 9.91 -9.25 -3.86
C LEU A 61 8.89 -8.10 -3.83
N GLU A 62 7.91 -8.19 -4.72
CA GLU A 62 6.79 -7.26 -4.77
C GLU A 62 5.55 -7.91 -4.14
N THR A 63 4.97 -7.21 -3.16
CA THR A 63 3.77 -7.67 -2.46
C THR A 63 2.73 -6.56 -2.40
N THR A 64 1.50 -6.88 -2.81
CA THR A 64 0.38 -5.96 -2.67
C THR A 64 -0.40 -6.31 -1.42
N HIS A 65 -0.47 -5.40 -0.45
CA HIS A 65 -1.26 -5.57 0.77
C HIS A 65 -2.55 -4.76 0.67
N SER A 66 -3.64 -5.33 1.18
CA SER A 66 -4.84 -4.54 1.43
C SER A 66 -4.59 -3.56 2.56
N THR A 67 -5.08 -2.34 2.40
CA THR A 67 -5.00 -1.28 3.41
C THR A 67 -6.03 -1.49 4.53
N GLY A 68 -6.83 -2.57 4.53
CA GLY A 68 -7.71 -2.94 5.64
C GLY A 68 -8.74 -1.85 5.97
N ASP A 69 -8.86 -1.50 7.26
CA ASP A 69 -9.79 -0.48 7.79
C ASP A 69 -9.29 0.97 7.67
N LEU A 70 -8.10 1.17 7.10
CA LEU A 70 -7.55 2.51 6.86
C LEU A 70 -8.38 3.42 5.95
N PRO A 71 -9.21 2.93 5.01
CA PRO A 71 -10.15 3.79 4.29
C PRO A 71 -11.07 4.56 5.23
N THR A 72 -11.54 3.95 6.33
CA THR A 72 -12.41 4.60 7.32
C THR A 72 -11.71 5.75 8.03
N TRP A 73 -10.44 5.56 8.41
CA TRP A 73 -9.61 6.61 9.00
C TRP A 73 -9.30 7.73 8.01
N CYS A 74 -9.17 7.39 6.74
CA CYS A 74 -9.00 8.33 5.64
C CYS A 74 -10.12 9.36 5.57
N TRP A 75 -11.37 8.92 5.75
CA TRP A 75 -12.54 9.81 5.76
C TRP A 75 -12.49 10.79 6.93
N ILE A 76 -12.16 10.28 8.12
CA ILE A 76 -12.05 11.11 9.33
C ILE A 76 -10.97 12.17 9.10
N THR A 77 -9.76 11.77 8.70
CA THR A 77 -8.67 12.73 8.47
C THR A 77 -8.95 13.64 7.27
N GLY A 78 -9.65 13.15 6.25
CA GLY A 78 -10.01 13.93 5.07
C GLY A 78 -10.94 15.09 5.41
N ILE A 79 -11.93 14.86 6.27
CA ILE A 79 -12.88 15.89 6.72
C ILE A 79 -12.20 16.90 7.65
N PHE A 80 -11.38 16.44 8.61
CA PHE A 80 -10.77 17.31 9.62
C PHE A 80 -9.49 18.04 9.15
N TYR A 81 -8.71 17.43 8.26
CA TYR A 81 -7.37 17.88 7.88
C TYR A 81 -7.20 18.17 6.38
N GLY A 82 -8.30 18.34 5.63
CA GLY A 82 -8.24 18.84 4.26
C GLY A 82 -7.85 17.83 3.18
N GLY A 83 -8.27 16.57 3.33
CA GLY A 83 -8.31 15.61 2.22
C GLY A 83 -7.09 14.73 2.00
N ALA A 84 -6.03 14.83 2.80
CA ALA A 84 -4.90 13.90 2.71
C ALA A 84 -5.12 12.69 3.62
N CYS A 85 -4.81 11.49 3.11
CA CYS A 85 -4.88 10.27 3.90
C CYS A 85 -3.58 10.05 4.68
N TRP A 86 -3.45 10.73 5.82
CA TRP A 86 -2.21 10.75 6.60
C TRP A 86 -1.79 9.36 7.08
N ALA A 87 -2.74 8.43 7.26
CA ALA A 87 -2.44 7.10 7.74
C ALA A 87 -1.58 6.27 6.75
N TYR A 88 -1.57 6.62 5.45
CA TYR A 88 -0.66 6.01 4.46
C TYR A 88 0.80 6.44 4.66
N LEU A 89 1.06 7.57 5.33
CA LEU A 89 2.42 7.99 5.65
C LEU A 89 3.05 7.10 6.73
N LEU A 90 2.23 6.42 7.53
CA LEU A 90 2.67 5.52 8.59
C LEU A 90 2.86 4.08 8.10
N MET A 91 2.61 3.80 6.82
CA MET A 91 2.85 2.48 6.23
C MET A 91 4.29 2.33 5.74
N PRO A 92 4.85 1.09 5.78
CA PRO A 92 4.21 -0.14 6.24
C PRO A 92 4.17 -0.30 7.76
N LEU A 93 3.08 -0.91 8.23
CA LEU A 93 2.89 -1.25 9.65
C LEU A 93 3.92 -2.31 10.11
N PRO A 94 4.31 -2.35 11.39
CA PRO A 94 5.23 -3.37 11.90
C PRO A 94 4.79 -4.82 11.62
N SER A 95 3.48 -5.08 11.66
CA SER A 95 2.90 -6.39 11.32
C SER A 95 3.13 -6.78 9.86
N GLN A 96 3.00 -5.81 8.94
CA GLN A 96 3.25 -6.00 7.51
C GLN A 96 4.73 -6.24 7.25
N LYS A 97 5.62 -5.45 7.88
CA LYS A 97 7.07 -5.66 7.80
C LYS A 97 7.46 -7.08 8.21
N ASN A 98 6.95 -7.55 9.35
CA ASN A 98 7.20 -8.91 9.83
C ASN A 98 6.65 -9.99 8.89
N SER A 99 5.48 -9.75 8.28
CA SER A 99 4.90 -10.68 7.32
C SER A 99 5.72 -10.76 6.04
N ILE A 100 6.19 -9.63 5.52
CA ILE A 100 7.05 -9.57 4.34
C ILE A 100 8.37 -10.29 4.63
N GLN A 101 9.00 -9.98 5.75
CA GLN A 101 10.26 -10.61 6.14
C GLN A 101 10.12 -12.14 6.24
N ARG A 102 9.08 -12.66 6.90
CA ARG A 102 8.84 -14.11 6.94
C ARG A 102 8.64 -14.73 5.55
N ASN A 103 7.95 -14.04 4.65
CA ASN A 103 7.77 -14.50 3.27
C ASN A 103 9.11 -14.54 2.53
N VAL A 104 9.95 -13.51 2.68
CA VAL A 104 11.30 -13.47 2.12
C VAL A 104 12.14 -14.62 2.67
N ASP A 105 12.15 -14.81 3.99
CA ASP A 105 12.92 -15.88 4.64
C ASP A 105 12.47 -17.25 4.18
N THR A 106 11.15 -17.52 4.17
CA THR A 106 10.60 -18.81 3.72
C THR A 106 11.00 -19.12 2.26
N ARG A 107 11.05 -18.10 1.40
CA ARG A 107 11.40 -18.27 -0.02
C ARG A 107 12.90 -18.39 -0.26
N LEU A 108 13.72 -17.69 0.50
CA LEU A 108 15.17 -17.83 0.45
C LEU A 108 15.62 -19.16 1.06
N ASP A 109 15.04 -19.57 2.19
CA ASP A 109 15.24 -20.90 2.78
C ASP A 109 14.93 -22.01 1.78
N ALA A 110 13.85 -21.87 1.00
CA ALA A 110 13.49 -22.83 -0.04
C ALA A 110 14.46 -22.85 -1.25
N ARG A 111 15.16 -21.75 -1.54
CA ARG A 111 16.06 -21.62 -2.70
C ARG A 111 17.53 -21.88 -2.36
N LEU A 112 17.99 -21.45 -1.19
CA LEU A 112 19.40 -21.44 -0.78
C LEU A 112 19.67 -22.38 0.41
N GLY A 113 18.62 -22.89 1.06
CA GLY A 113 18.72 -23.68 2.28
C GLY A 113 18.68 -22.82 3.53
N VAL A 114 18.12 -23.39 4.61
CA VAL A 114 17.86 -22.69 5.87
C VAL A 114 19.16 -22.15 6.47
N GLY A 115 19.24 -20.83 6.64
CA GLY A 115 20.38 -20.16 7.28
C GLY A 115 21.70 -20.15 6.49
N ASN A 116 21.66 -20.45 5.19
CA ASN A 116 22.84 -20.40 4.31
C ASN A 116 23.02 -19.04 3.62
N TYR A 117 22.36 -17.99 4.10
CA TYR A 117 22.41 -16.67 3.49
C TYR A 117 22.38 -15.56 4.53
N ASN A 118 22.89 -14.41 4.15
CA ASN A 118 22.86 -13.18 4.91
C ASN A 118 22.31 -12.06 4.02
N LEU A 119 21.27 -11.39 4.51
CA LEU A 119 20.64 -10.26 3.82
C LEU A 119 21.31 -8.95 4.25
N GLN A 120 21.84 -8.23 3.27
CA GLN A 120 22.43 -6.91 3.47
C GLN A 120 21.66 -5.87 2.64
N ASN A 121 21.82 -4.59 3.00
CA ASN A 121 21.23 -3.46 2.28
C ASN A 121 19.72 -3.65 2.04
N ILE A 122 18.99 -4.01 3.09
CA ILE A 122 17.55 -4.24 3.00
C ILE A 122 16.88 -2.89 2.78
N ILE A 123 16.23 -2.74 1.63
CA ILE A 123 15.49 -1.56 1.24
C ILE A 123 14.04 -1.96 1.06
N ILE A 124 13.15 -1.30 1.81
CA ILE A 124 11.70 -1.46 1.68
C ILE A 124 11.16 -0.15 1.13
N THR A 125 10.62 -0.20 -0.09
CA THR A 125 10.02 0.95 -0.76
C THR A 125 8.54 0.72 -0.96
N ARG A 126 7.77 1.82 -0.88
CA ARG A 126 6.38 1.81 -1.32
C ARG A 126 6.38 2.13 -2.80
N ARG A 127 5.86 1.23 -3.63
CA ARG A 127 5.73 1.46 -5.06
C ARG A 127 4.42 2.21 -5.30
N ASP A 128 4.52 3.52 -5.41
CA ASP A 128 3.41 4.38 -5.82
C ASP A 128 3.19 4.27 -7.33
N TRP A 129 2.00 4.64 -7.83
CA TRP A 129 1.66 4.58 -9.27
C TRP A 129 2.60 5.39 -10.18
N ASN A 130 3.38 6.30 -9.60
CA ASN A 130 4.41 7.05 -10.31
C ASN A 130 5.78 6.60 -9.81
N ALA A 131 6.54 5.90 -10.66
CA ALA A 131 7.83 5.27 -10.36
C ALA A 131 8.98 6.26 -10.02
N THR A 132 8.66 7.49 -9.61
CA THR A 132 9.62 8.59 -9.39
C THR A 132 9.72 9.05 -7.94
N SER A 133 8.90 8.53 -7.02
CA SER A 133 9.01 8.84 -5.59
C SER A 133 9.41 7.61 -4.79
N ASP A 134 10.62 7.13 -5.01
CA ASP A 134 11.29 6.20 -4.10
C ASP A 134 11.56 6.92 -2.78
N ARG A 135 10.56 6.94 -1.89
CA ARG A 135 10.83 7.16 -0.48
C ARG A 135 11.37 5.85 0.05
N GLU A 136 12.69 5.78 0.23
CA GLU A 136 13.31 4.73 1.06
C GLU A 136 12.69 4.81 2.46
N LEU A 137 11.79 3.89 2.80
CA LEU A 137 11.11 3.87 4.10
C LEU A 137 11.99 3.24 5.17
N PHE A 138 13.00 2.47 4.74
CA PHE A 138 13.98 1.85 5.59
C PHE A 138 15.24 1.56 4.78
N ASN A 139 16.37 2.07 5.26
CA ASN A 139 17.70 1.71 4.78
C ASN A 139 18.51 1.30 6.01
N GLY A 140 18.71 0.00 6.19
CA GLY A 140 19.41 -0.51 7.35
C GLY A 140 19.61 -2.02 7.31
N THR A 141 20.60 -2.47 8.08
CA THR A 141 20.78 -3.89 8.38
C THR A 141 19.76 -4.26 9.45
N MET A 142 18.78 -5.10 9.12
CA MET A 142 17.94 -5.67 10.17
C MET A 142 18.82 -6.54 11.06
N PRO A 143 18.68 -6.45 12.40
CA PRO A 143 19.40 -7.36 13.28
C PRO A 143 19.04 -8.78 12.88
N ASN A 144 20.07 -9.61 12.68
CA ASN A 144 19.93 -11.02 12.35
C ASN A 144 18.95 -11.64 13.36
N GLN A 145 17.71 -11.89 12.92
CA GLN A 145 16.67 -12.34 13.84
C GLN A 145 17.10 -13.70 14.38
N SER A 146 17.10 -13.79 15.71
CA SER A 146 17.45 -15.02 16.44
C SER A 146 16.75 -16.24 15.86
N PRO A 147 17.39 -17.43 15.97
CA PRO A 147 17.04 -18.64 15.23
C PRO A 147 15.53 -18.90 15.18
N VAL A 148 15.05 -19.10 13.95
CA VAL A 148 13.68 -19.48 13.62
C VAL A 148 13.27 -20.65 14.51
N ILE A 149 12.44 -20.38 15.52
CA ILE A 149 11.79 -21.45 16.29
C ILE A 149 10.85 -22.16 15.31
N PRO A 150 10.99 -23.47 15.08
CA PRO A 150 10.15 -24.19 14.12
C PRO A 150 8.68 -24.05 14.50
N ILE A 151 7.93 -23.35 13.65
CA ILE A 151 6.50 -23.10 13.82
C ILE A 151 5.75 -24.35 13.37
N ASN A 152 5.64 -25.35 14.25
CA ASN A 152 4.69 -26.44 14.07
C ASN A 152 3.27 -25.88 14.32
N ASN A 153 2.39 -25.98 13.31
CA ASN A 153 0.92 -25.78 13.40
C ASN A 153 0.35 -24.36 13.17
N ARG A 154 0.70 -23.66 12.08
CA ARG A 154 -0.09 -22.49 11.63
C ARG A 154 -0.97 -22.81 10.41
N PRO A 155 -2.27 -22.45 10.41
CA PRO A 155 -3.15 -22.62 9.26
C PRO A 155 -2.62 -21.90 8.02
N ALA A 156 -2.76 -22.53 6.85
CA ALA A 156 -2.42 -21.96 5.56
C ALA A 156 -3.12 -20.60 5.39
N THR A 157 -2.34 -19.52 5.41
CA THR A 157 -2.86 -18.18 5.17
C THR A 157 -2.96 -18.00 3.65
N ASN A 158 -4.14 -17.61 3.16
CA ASN A 158 -4.40 -17.38 1.74
C ASN A 158 -3.30 -16.52 1.12
N SER A 159 -2.54 -17.12 0.21
CA SER A 159 -1.40 -16.48 -0.47
C SER A 159 -1.89 -15.36 -1.38
N GLN A 160 -1.48 -14.12 -1.07
CA GLN A 160 -1.67 -12.98 -1.95
C GLN A 160 -0.75 -13.09 -3.18
N PRO A 161 -1.16 -12.57 -4.35
CA PRO A 161 -0.32 -12.55 -5.55
C PRO A 161 0.95 -11.72 -5.31
N SER A 162 2.11 -12.27 -5.68
CA SER A 162 3.43 -11.64 -5.58
C SER A 162 4.21 -11.86 -6.87
N THR A 163 4.84 -10.82 -7.40
CA THR A 163 5.80 -10.92 -8.51
C THR A 163 7.22 -11.06 -7.93
N GLU A 164 7.97 -12.07 -8.39
CA GLU A 164 9.35 -12.32 -7.94
C GLU A 164 10.36 -12.07 -9.04
N GLY A 165 11.50 -11.48 -8.67
CA GLY A 165 12.67 -11.36 -9.54
C GLY A 165 13.96 -11.65 -8.78
N PHE A 166 14.83 -12.48 -9.35
CA PHE A 166 16.21 -12.63 -8.90
C PHE A 166 17.11 -12.04 -9.98
N LEU A 167 17.75 -10.91 -9.69
CA LEU A 167 18.70 -10.28 -10.59
C LEU A 167 20.09 -10.82 -10.22
N ARG A 168 20.66 -11.60 -11.14
CA ARG A 168 22.04 -12.09 -11.05
C ARG A 168 23.01 -11.03 -11.54
#